data_AF-A0A506PSV5-F1
#
_entry.id   AF-A0A506PSV5-F1
#
_cell.length_a   1.000
_cell.length_b   1.000
_cell.length_c   1.000
_cell.angle_alpha   90.00
_cell.angle_beta   90.00
_cell.angle_gamma   90.00
#
_symmetry.space_group_name_H-M   'P 1'
#
loop_
_entity.id
_entity.type
_entity.pdbx_description
1 polymer ?
#
loop_
_entity_poly.entity_id
_entity_poly.type
_entity_poly.pdbx_seq_one_letter_code
_entity_poly.pdbx_strand_id
1 'polypeptide(L)'
;NWNFSFKDLPKYDGQGNEIKYTVSEVKVDGYETKVEGTTITNTYKNTETTEVSGKKVWEDYNNKFNTRPESITVKLLQNGTEFQTKEVKADKDGNWSFDFKDLPKYDGQGNEIKYTVSEVKVDGYETKVEGTTITNTYKNTDKTE
;
A
#
# COMPACT_ATOMS: atom_id res chain seq x y z
N ASN A 1 6.20 11.41 -26.70
CA ASN A 1 6.13 12.70 -25.99
C ASN A 1 4.79 13.35 -26.24
N TRP A 2 3.96 13.43 -25.20
CA TRP A 2 2.65 14.08 -25.24
C TRP A 2 2.83 15.58 -25.02
N ASN A 3 2.72 16.37 -26.09
CA ASN A 3 2.77 17.84 -26.05
C ASN A 3 1.72 18.39 -27.02
N PHE A 4 1.19 19.58 -26.72
CA PHE A 4 0.27 20.30 -27.59
C PHE A 4 0.68 21.78 -27.69
N SER A 5 0.25 22.46 -28.75
CA SER A 5 0.49 23.89 -28.93
C SER A 5 -0.69 24.56 -29.63
N PHE A 6 -1.13 25.71 -29.13
CA PHE A 6 -2.01 26.62 -29.84
C PHE A 6 -1.19 27.81 -30.34
N LYS A 7 -1.27 28.09 -31.65
CA LYS A 7 -0.52 29.16 -32.32
C LYS A 7 -1.47 30.24 -32.80
N ASP A 8 -0.91 31.42 -33.07
CA ASP A 8 -1.60 32.56 -33.67
C ASP A 8 -2.85 33.01 -32.88
N LEU A 9 -2.78 32.88 -31.55
CA LEU A 9 -3.81 33.34 -30.63
C LEU A 9 -3.71 34.87 -30.44
N PRO A 10 -4.83 35.61 -30.57
CA PRO A 10 -4.84 37.05 -30.30
C PRO A 10 -4.39 37.38 -28.88
N LYS A 11 -3.56 38.42 -28.70
CA LYS A 11 -3.18 38.87 -27.36
C LYS A 11 -4.27 39.70 -26.67
N TYR A 12 -5.03 40.45 -27.46
CA TYR A 12 -6.04 41.39 -26.98
C TYR A 12 -7.42 41.08 -27.57
N ASP A 13 -8.47 41.33 -26.80
CA ASP A 13 -9.84 41.30 -27.30
C ASP A 13 -10.16 42.53 -28.17
N GLY A 14 -11.39 42.59 -28.72
CA GLY A 14 -11.84 43.73 -29.54
C GLY A 14 -11.94 45.07 -28.80
N GLN A 15 -11.72 45.09 -27.49
CA GLN A 15 -11.76 46.27 -26.62
C GLN A 15 -10.36 46.67 -26.13
N GLY A 16 -9.32 45.89 -26.44
CA GLY A 16 -7.93 46.14 -26.04
C GLY A 16 -7.52 45.50 -24.71
N ASN A 17 -8.35 44.65 -24.08
CA ASN A 17 -7.99 43.95 -22.84
C ASN A 17 -7.15 42.70 -23.15
N GLU A 18 -6.19 42.35 -22.28
CA GLU A 18 -5.37 41.14 -22.46
C GLU A 18 -6.18 39.86 -22.23
N ILE A 19 -6.10 38.91 -23.16
CA ILE A 19 -6.83 37.65 -23.09
C ILE A 19 -6.07 36.67 -22.18
N LYS A 20 -6.75 36.20 -21.13
CA LYS A 20 -6.24 35.13 -20.27
C LYS A 20 -6.65 33.77 -20.83
N TYR A 21 -5.69 33.05 -21.41
CA TYR A 21 -5.90 31.68 -21.86
C TYR A 21 -5.80 30.67 -20.71
N THR A 22 -6.63 29.64 -20.78
CA THR A 22 -6.57 28.48 -19.90
C THR A 22 -6.72 27.23 -20.75
N VAL A 23 -6.26 26.10 -20.24
CA VAL A 23 -6.48 24.80 -20.86
C VAL A 23 -7.34 23.96 -19.94
N SER A 24 -8.11 23.06 -20.52
CA SER A 24 -8.84 22.01 -19.83
C SER A 24 -8.79 20.75 -20.66
N GLU A 25 -9.00 19.61 -20.01
CA GLU A 25 -9.15 18.33 -20.69
C GLU A 25 -10.60 17.87 -20.59
N VAL A 26 -11.08 17.25 -21.66
CA VAL A 26 -12.33 16.50 -21.59
C VAL A 26 -12.17 15.35 -20.61
N LYS A 27 -13.21 15.05 -19.83
CA LYS A 27 -13.18 13.97 -18.83
C LYS A 27 -12.69 12.67 -19.48
N VAL A 28 -11.65 12.09 -18.90
CA VAL A 28 -11.18 10.74 -19.23
C VAL A 28 -11.70 9.79 -18.16
N ASP A 29 -12.48 8.78 -18.56
CA ASP A 29 -13.02 7.80 -17.60
C ASP A 29 -11.88 7.03 -16.93
N GLY A 30 -12.01 6.83 -15.61
CA GLY A 30 -10.98 6.19 -14.79
C GLY A 30 -9.78 7.08 -14.46
N TYR A 31 -9.79 8.39 -14.79
CA TYR A 31 -8.71 9.31 -14.43
C TYR A 31 -9.22 10.55 -13.67
N GLU A 32 -8.35 11.07 -12.81
CA GLU A 32 -8.44 12.39 -12.21
C GLU A 32 -7.55 13.35 -12.98
N THR A 33 -8.15 14.40 -13.54
CA THR A 33 -7.40 15.44 -14.25
C THR A 33 -7.09 16.60 -13.31
N LYS A 34 -5.82 17.00 -13.25
CA LYS A 34 -5.36 18.24 -12.60
C LYS A 34 -4.66 19.12 -13.64
N VAL A 35 -5.06 20.40 -13.71
CA VAL A 35 -4.44 21.38 -14.62
C VAL A 35 -3.68 22.43 -13.82
N GLU A 36 -2.39 22.60 -14.11
CA GLU A 36 -1.51 23.60 -13.51
C GLU A 36 -0.85 24.44 -14.61
N GLY A 37 -1.38 25.66 -14.82
CA GLY A 37 -1.01 26.50 -15.96
C GLY A 37 -1.42 25.85 -17.27
N THR A 38 -0.44 25.37 -18.04
CA THR A 38 -0.64 24.62 -19.29
C THR A 38 -0.28 23.13 -19.16
N THR A 39 0.11 22.68 -17.97
CA THR A 39 0.42 21.27 -17.70
C THR A 39 -0.85 20.56 -17.29
N ILE A 40 -1.17 19.47 -17.98
CA ILE A 40 -2.31 18.59 -17.66
C ILE A 40 -1.74 17.29 -17.11
N THR A 41 -2.10 16.95 -15.88
CA THR A 41 -1.71 15.71 -15.22
C THR A 41 -2.95 14.84 -15.06
N ASN A 42 -2.89 13.63 -15.63
CA ASN A 42 -3.91 12.60 -15.43
C ASN A 42 -3.39 11.55 -14.46
N THR A 43 -4.11 11.36 -13.36
CA THR A 43 -3.82 10.33 -12.35
C THR A 43 -4.88 9.24 -12.47
N TYR A 44 -4.49 7.98 -12.63
CA TYR A 44 -5.45 6.89 -12.71
C TYR A 44 -6.25 6.78 -11.39
N LYS A 45 -7.57 6.86 -11.47
CA LYS A 45 -8.51 6.57 -10.38
C LYS A 45 -8.71 5.07 -10.34
N ASN A 46 -8.01 4.42 -9.44
CA ASN A 46 -8.15 3.00 -9.28
C ASN A 46 -9.53 2.62 -8.73
N THR A 47 -10.36 1.99 -9.58
CA THR A 47 -11.67 1.46 -9.21
C THR A 47 -11.63 -0.03 -8.88
N GLU A 48 -10.51 -0.71 -9.14
CA GLU A 48 -10.32 -2.13 -8.84
C GLU A 48 -9.62 -2.30 -7.50
N THR A 49 -10.25 -3.06 -6.61
CA THR A 49 -9.65 -3.43 -5.33
C THR A 49 -9.20 -4.88 -5.32
N THR A 50 -8.28 -5.16 -4.41
CA THR A 50 -7.82 -6.50 -4.06
C THR A 50 -7.76 -6.64 -2.54
N GLU A 51 -7.42 -7.83 -2.08
CA GLU A 51 -7.24 -8.13 -0.66
C GLU A 51 -6.01 -9.02 -0.44
N VAL A 52 -5.42 -8.89 0.75
CA VAL A 52 -4.32 -9.73 1.20
C VAL A 52 -4.72 -10.38 2.50
N SER A 53 -4.83 -11.70 2.50
CA SER A 53 -5.05 -12.50 3.70
C SER A 53 -3.83 -13.37 4.02
N GLY A 54 -3.61 -13.60 5.30
CA GLY A 54 -2.48 -14.37 5.79
C GLY A 54 -2.77 -14.99 7.15
N LYS A 55 -1.83 -15.84 7.58
CA LYS A 55 -1.89 -16.54 8.85
C LYS A 55 -0.58 -16.41 9.60
N LYS A 56 -0.67 -16.51 10.92
CA LYS A 56 0.48 -16.53 11.80
C LYS A 56 0.63 -17.92 12.43
N VAL A 57 1.85 -18.44 12.35
CA VAL A 57 2.27 -19.71 12.94
C VAL A 57 3.32 -19.44 14.01
N TRP A 58 3.23 -20.19 15.11
CA TRP A 58 4.18 -20.16 16.21
C TRP A 58 4.89 -21.52 16.31
N GLU A 59 6.21 -21.52 16.18
CA GLU A 59 7.10 -22.65 16.42
C GLU A 59 7.81 -22.43 17.77
N ASP A 60 7.05 -22.60 18.86
CA ASP A 60 7.44 -22.17 20.20
C ASP A 60 7.10 -23.19 21.30
N TYR A 61 7.07 -24.47 20.91
CA TYR A 61 6.72 -25.59 21.78
C TYR A 61 5.34 -25.42 22.42
N ASN A 62 4.37 -24.91 21.65
CA ASN A 62 3.02 -24.59 22.13
C ASN A 62 3.04 -23.62 23.33
N ASN A 63 3.84 -22.57 23.22
CA ASN A 63 4.03 -21.54 24.26
C ASN A 63 4.50 -22.10 25.62
N LYS A 64 5.30 -23.18 25.64
CA LYS A 64 5.79 -23.83 26.87
C LYS A 64 6.44 -22.87 27.88
N PHE A 65 7.08 -21.81 27.38
CA PHE A 65 7.83 -20.85 28.18
C PHE A 65 7.05 -19.56 28.51
N ASN A 66 5.77 -19.46 28.13
CA ASN A 66 4.93 -18.27 28.32
C ASN A 66 5.54 -16.97 27.76
N THR A 67 6.29 -17.08 26.66
CA THR A 67 6.96 -15.95 25.98
C THR A 67 6.16 -15.39 24.80
N ARG A 68 5.12 -16.10 24.35
CA ARG A 68 4.29 -15.64 23.24
C ARG A 68 3.52 -14.38 23.65
N PRO A 69 3.60 -13.28 22.89
CA PRO A 69 2.86 -12.06 23.20
C PRO A 69 1.35 -12.26 22.97
N GLU A 70 0.54 -11.41 23.61
CA GLU A 70 -0.91 -11.40 23.41
C GLU A 70 -1.31 -10.92 22.01
N SER A 71 -0.49 -10.06 21.39
CA SER A 71 -0.68 -9.58 20.03
C SER A 71 0.64 -9.43 19.28
N ILE A 72 0.54 -9.34 17.96
CA ILE A 72 1.63 -8.96 17.05
C ILE A 72 1.16 -7.79 16.18
N THR A 73 2.09 -7.06 15.58
CA THR A 73 1.78 -6.05 14.57
C THR A 73 2.29 -6.52 13.21
N VAL A 74 1.35 -6.80 12.31
CA VAL A 74 1.64 -7.13 10.91
C VAL A 74 1.62 -5.84 10.09
N LYS A 75 2.62 -5.67 9.24
CA LYS A 75 2.72 -4.56 8.29
C LYS A 75 2.42 -5.06 6.88
N LEU A 76 1.54 -4.35 6.18
CA LEU A 76 1.35 -4.48 4.74
C LEU A 76 2.26 -3.50 4.03
N LEU A 77 3.05 -3.99 3.08
CA LEU A 77 3.94 -3.19 2.25
C LEU A 77 3.35 -3.08 0.84
N GLN A 78 3.22 -1.85 0.35
CA GLN A 78 2.88 -1.50 -1.02
C GLN A 78 4.18 -1.19 -1.78
N ASN A 79 4.53 -2.01 -2.78
CA ASN A 79 5.76 -1.85 -3.57
C ASN A 79 7.02 -1.70 -2.69
N GLY A 80 7.08 -2.46 -1.59
CA GLY A 80 8.21 -2.44 -0.65
C GLY A 80 8.20 -1.30 0.38
N THR A 81 7.21 -0.40 0.35
CA THR A 81 7.04 0.67 1.33
C THR A 81 5.88 0.34 2.27
N GLU A 82 6.02 0.63 3.57
CA GLU A 82 4.94 0.43 4.54
C GLU A 82 3.68 1.21 4.13
N PHE A 83 2.54 0.53 4.09
CA PHE A 83 1.26 1.09 3.64
C PHE A 83 0.21 1.07 4.75
N GLN A 84 0.05 -0.08 5.42
CA GLN A 84 -0.88 -0.24 6.54
C GLN A 84 -0.26 -1.15 7.61
N THR A 85 -0.79 -1.05 8.82
CA THR A 85 -0.48 -1.98 9.91
C THR A 85 -1.76 -2.54 10.52
N LYS A 86 -1.68 -3.74 11.07
CA LYS A 86 -2.80 -4.41 11.75
C LYS A 86 -2.28 -5.11 13.00
N GLU A 87 -2.94 -4.84 14.13
CA GLU A 87 -2.77 -5.66 15.33
C GLU A 87 -3.50 -6.99 15.10
N VAL A 88 -2.80 -8.10 15.35
CA VAL A 88 -3.34 -9.46 15.21
C VAL A 88 -3.27 -10.13 16.57
N LYS A 89 -4.34 -10.80 16.95
CA LYS A 89 -4.50 -11.58 18.18
C LYS A 89 -5.00 -12.97 17.84
N ALA A 90 -4.81 -13.92 18.76
CA ALA A 90 -5.46 -15.22 18.65
C ALA A 90 -6.99 -15.07 18.66
N ASP A 91 -7.68 -15.87 17.86
CA ASP A 91 -9.12 -16.07 18.02
C ASP A 91 -9.42 -17.00 19.21
N LYS A 92 -10.70 -17.34 19.39
CA LYS A 92 -11.17 -18.20 20.49
C LYS A 92 -10.60 -19.62 20.43
N ASP A 93 -10.20 -20.07 19.25
CA ASP A 93 -9.64 -21.40 19.00
C ASP A 93 -8.11 -21.38 19.01
N GLY A 94 -7.51 -20.21 19.28
CA GLY A 94 -6.06 -20.02 19.32
C GLY A 94 -5.42 -19.79 17.95
N ASN A 95 -6.21 -19.67 16.88
CA ASN A 95 -5.68 -19.42 15.54
C ASN A 95 -5.39 -17.94 15.34
N TRP A 96 -4.35 -17.66 14.54
CA TRP A 96 -3.96 -16.29 14.22
C TRP A 96 -4.08 -16.07 12.71
N SER A 97 -4.93 -15.14 12.32
CA SER A 97 -5.15 -14.75 10.93
C SER A 97 -5.33 -13.25 10.79
N PHE A 98 -5.05 -12.72 9.60
CA PHE A 98 -5.23 -11.32 9.29
C PHE A 98 -5.62 -11.13 7.84
N ASP A 99 -6.28 -10.01 7.57
CA ASP A 99 -6.74 -9.58 6.26
C ASP A 99 -6.58 -8.06 6.11
N PHE A 100 -6.20 -7.64 4.91
CA PHE A 100 -6.23 -6.26 4.45
C PHE A 100 -7.15 -6.21 3.24
N LYS A 101 -8.21 -5.42 3.32
CA LYS A 101 -9.27 -5.32 2.31
C LYS A 101 -9.23 -3.98 1.60
N ASP A 102 -9.97 -3.91 0.50
CA ASP A 102 -10.17 -2.68 -0.28
C ASP A 102 -8.84 -2.03 -0.71
N LEU A 103 -7.84 -2.87 -1.00
CA LEU A 103 -6.52 -2.42 -1.39
C LEU A 103 -6.53 -2.02 -2.87
N PRO A 104 -5.95 -0.87 -3.26
CA PRO A 104 -5.85 -0.51 -4.66
C PRO A 104 -5.04 -1.56 -5.43
N LYS A 105 -5.61 -2.13 -6.51
CA LYS A 105 -4.88 -3.04 -7.40
C LYS A 105 -3.77 -2.39 -8.25
N TYR A 106 -3.94 -1.16 -8.71
CA TYR A 106 -2.99 -0.40 -9.50
C TYR A 106 -2.58 0.91 -8.83
N ASP A 107 -1.36 1.37 -9.12
CA ASP A 107 -0.85 2.68 -8.71
C ASP A 107 -1.37 3.82 -9.59
N GLY A 108 -0.99 5.07 -9.28
CA GLY A 108 -1.42 6.25 -10.04
C GLY A 108 -0.91 6.31 -11.49
N GLN A 109 0.03 5.43 -11.86
CA GLN A 109 0.57 5.27 -13.21
C GLN A 109 -0.07 4.09 -13.96
N GLY A 110 -0.95 3.32 -13.30
CA GLY A 110 -1.61 2.14 -13.87
C GLY A 110 -0.80 0.85 -13.77
N ASN A 111 0.30 0.81 -13.00
CA ASN A 111 1.04 -0.43 -12.78
C ASN A 111 0.41 -1.24 -11.65
N GLU A 112 0.40 -2.57 -11.77
CA GLU A 112 -0.11 -3.44 -10.71
C GLU A 112 0.75 -3.31 -9.45
N ILE A 113 0.08 -3.11 -8.31
CA ILE A 113 0.71 -2.96 -7.03
C ILE A 113 1.11 -4.32 -6.49
N LYS A 114 2.38 -4.47 -6.12
CA LYS A 114 2.86 -5.63 -5.39
C LYS A 114 2.66 -5.44 -3.89
N TYR A 115 1.77 -6.25 -3.31
CA TYR A 115 1.62 -6.34 -1.87
C TYR A 115 2.45 -7.47 -1.25
N THR A 116 3.08 -7.17 -0.12
CA THR A 116 3.81 -8.15 0.71
C THR A 116 3.55 -7.86 2.18
N VAL A 117 3.84 -8.80 3.06
CA VAL A 117 3.65 -8.64 4.51
C VAL A 117 4.97 -8.76 5.24
N SER A 118 5.07 -8.07 6.37
CA SER A 118 6.16 -8.25 7.34
C SER A 118 5.62 -8.12 8.76
N GLU A 119 6.43 -8.45 9.75
CA GLU A 119 6.07 -8.33 11.16
C GLU A 119 6.99 -7.33 11.87
N VAL A 120 6.44 -6.56 12.80
CA VAL A 120 7.26 -5.85 13.79
C VAL A 120 8.00 -6.90 14.62
N LYS A 121 9.30 -6.71 14.82
CA LYS A 121 10.16 -7.62 15.59
C LYS A 121 9.49 -8.03 16.91
N VAL A 122 9.39 -9.34 17.13
CA VAL A 122 8.98 -9.94 18.40
C VAL A 122 10.23 -10.40 19.14
N ASP A 123 10.46 -9.87 20.34
CA ASP A 123 11.64 -10.21 21.12
C ASP A 123 11.64 -11.69 21.52
N GLY A 124 12.81 -12.33 21.43
CA GLY A 124 12.96 -13.77 21.67
C GLY A 124 12.58 -14.68 20.50
N TYR A 125 12.13 -14.13 19.36
CA TYR A 125 11.73 -14.90 18.20
C TYR A 125 12.53 -14.56 16.93
N GLU A 126 12.61 -15.54 16.04
CA GLU A 126 13.01 -15.36 14.64
C GLU A 126 11.79 -15.37 13.75
N THR A 127 11.67 -14.40 12.85
CA THR A 127 10.53 -14.27 11.94
C THR A 127 10.92 -14.72 10.54
N LYS A 128 10.12 -15.62 9.96
CA LYS A 128 10.18 -16.01 8.55
C LYS A 128 8.85 -15.69 7.87
N VAL A 129 8.89 -15.14 6.66
CA VAL A 129 7.69 -14.86 5.86
C VAL A 129 7.74 -15.65 4.55
N GLU A 130 6.72 -16.46 4.30
CA GLU A 130 6.55 -17.25 3.07
C GLU A 130 5.18 -16.95 2.46
N GLY A 131 5.19 -16.18 1.36
CA GLY A 131 3.97 -15.57 0.82
C GLY A 131 3.37 -14.61 1.86
N THR A 132 2.20 -14.98 2.39
CA THR A 132 1.51 -14.25 3.48
C THR A 132 1.49 -15.02 4.80
N THR A 133 2.15 -16.17 4.87
CA THR A 133 2.32 -16.91 6.13
C THR A 133 3.52 -16.35 6.87
N ILE A 134 3.29 -15.91 8.12
CA ILE A 134 4.33 -15.44 9.03
C ILE A 134 4.57 -16.55 10.05
N THR A 135 5.81 -17.01 10.19
CA THR A 135 6.20 -18.00 11.20
C THR A 135 7.17 -17.35 12.17
N ASN A 136 6.86 -17.39 13.48
CA ASN A 136 7.84 -17.06 14.52
C ASN A 136 8.35 -18.33 15.18
N THR A 137 9.66 -18.51 15.14
CA THR A 137 10.36 -19.61 15.79
C THR A 137 11.05 -19.08 17.05
N TYR A 138 10.80 -19.72 18.19
CA TYR A 138 11.41 -19.32 19.46
C TYR A 138 12.93 -19.52 19.41
N LYS A 139 13.70 -18.48 19.75
CA LYS A 139 15.16 -18.56 19.84
C LYS A 139 15.54 -19.13 21.19
N ASN A 140 15.94 -20.39 21.22
CA ASN A 140 16.56 -20.95 22.42
C ASN A 140 17.95 -20.33 22.61
N THR A 141 18.05 -19.35 23.52
CA THR A 141 19.33 -18.71 23.89
C THR A 141 19.94 -19.31 25.15
N ASP A 142 19.29 -20.30 25.77
CA ASP A 142 19.79 -20.95 26.97
C ASP A 142 20.98 -21.83 26.60
N LYS A 143 22.14 -21.50 27.19
CA LYS A 143 23.32 -22.36 27.17
C LYS A 143 23.32 -23.14 28.48
N THR A 144 23.50 -24.46 28.40
CA THR A 144 23.83 -25.24 29.59
C THR A 144 25.26 -24.94 30.01
N GLU A 145 25.47 -24.65 31.29
CA GLU A 145 26.80 -24.59 31.92
C GLU A 145 27.45 -25.98 32.05
#